data_AF-L7FAJ5-F1
#
_entry.id   AF-L7FAJ5-F1
#
_cell.length_a   1.000
_cell.length_b   1.000
_cell.length_c   1.000
_cell.angle_alpha   90.00
_cell.angle_beta   90.00
_cell.angle_gamma   90.00
#
_symmetry.space_group_name_H-M   'P 1'
#
loop_
_entity.id
_entity.type
_entity.pdbx_description
1 polymer ?
#
loop_
_entity_poly.entity_id
_entity_poly.type
_entity_poly.pdbx_seq_one_letter_code
_entity_poly.pdbx_strand_id
1 'polypeptide(L)'
;MSDQLGDRLEPLWSVVGDNAWVADSGSKRRPSIVHLKPTDGTVKQLYGTAFRCGEPSCSRPLYRQNNETGERILNSRVAHIHARSEGGPRWAPEMPEEENRSEDNLLLLCVEHASEVDVTPEHFPAETLREWKQAQLDEYAEIQRAWPLDDAEAAEASAASFDPHQVGVATAGATTVVAAARCVGLMVATGSQQRRVPREAAQAWQALRERTTRSMPVYDADGERLQVEPSMMETKPYREALEAALSENVAALEPLAANLVAELHAVAAAAKQLAPWCNWVEAQAGKLIAAAGRWPGHPPIQDDEVWPEAVAELQRASQALSAAWRGDEAPMPPEREVMTEPEETEQQRAAREHRELLDLTGPWVRVTHRPYNSELYTRLVDGMHLVSGLPEIQSLLGVGLESTARHASRVARNVDDETYRFLIQQAAELRPLCCAVALLRHLMLTAKSSERDSLQEEARMEAMRLLLAETWKVPDVWVDNKAHTRRLLSMTAEFSSIAAVRNTLVTAIDHDAGLLPVMLDGIAQWSEQRDRETWQYSGASCQINELPEWFPTEQVAAVIRRQLPHLEPADEFASERHSDDLNRLASQVLWIAAGNDNEW
;
A
#
# COMPACT_ATOMS: atom_id res chain seq x y z
N MET A 1 19.94 -56.83 -27.01
CA MET A 1 19.10 -58.04 -27.03
C MET A 1 18.30 -58.05 -25.74
N SER A 2 16.98 -58.11 -25.90
CA SER A 2 15.88 -58.45 -24.98
C SER A 2 16.04 -58.50 -23.45
N ASP A 3 14.95 -58.00 -22.84
CA ASP A 3 14.24 -58.48 -21.65
C ASP A 3 14.86 -58.32 -20.26
N GLN A 4 14.23 -57.49 -19.42
CA GLN A 4 13.32 -58.00 -18.38
C GLN A 4 12.49 -56.86 -17.73
N LEU A 5 11.22 -57.18 -17.49
CA LEU A 5 10.17 -56.38 -16.84
C LEU A 5 10.09 -56.70 -15.34
N GLY A 6 9.76 -55.67 -14.55
CA GLY A 6 8.99 -55.76 -13.29
C GLY A 6 9.80 -55.74 -11.98
N ASP A 7 9.32 -55.23 -10.85
CA ASP A 7 8.15 -54.41 -10.51
C ASP A 7 8.24 -54.09 -8.99
N ARG A 8 7.43 -53.10 -8.52
CA ARG A 8 6.96 -52.82 -7.14
C ARG A 8 7.80 -51.96 -6.17
N LEU A 9 7.20 -50.86 -5.68
CA LEU A 9 6.38 -50.81 -4.45
C LEU A 9 5.57 -49.49 -4.35
N GLU A 10 4.35 -49.59 -3.81
CA GLU A 10 3.22 -48.64 -3.83
C GLU A 10 3.30 -47.44 -2.85
N PRO A 11 2.25 -46.58 -2.82
CA PRO A 11 1.51 -46.45 -1.57
C PRO A 11 -0.02 -46.66 -1.67
N LEU A 12 -0.51 -47.33 -0.62
CA LEU A 12 -1.89 -47.61 -0.21
C LEU A 12 -2.64 -46.38 0.30
N TRP A 13 -3.86 -46.12 -0.22
CA TRP A 13 -5.16 -45.91 0.48
C TRP A 13 -6.13 -45.13 -0.44
N SER A 14 -7.43 -45.39 -0.63
CA SER A 14 -8.38 -46.48 -0.33
C SER A 14 -9.62 -46.27 -1.25
N VAL A 15 -10.13 -47.33 -1.86
CA VAL A 15 -11.43 -47.39 -2.60
C VAL A 15 -12.56 -47.50 -1.55
N VAL A 16 -13.75 -46.91 -1.70
CA VAL A 16 -14.95 -47.46 -2.38
C VAL A 16 -16.06 -46.39 -2.28
N GLY A 17 -16.82 -46.21 -3.37
CA GLY A 17 -18.08 -45.49 -3.37
C GLY A 17 -18.72 -45.49 -4.75
N ASP A 18 -19.41 -46.58 -5.08
CA ASP A 18 -20.28 -46.71 -6.26
C ASP A 18 -21.24 -45.51 -6.36
N ASN A 19 -21.39 -44.95 -7.56
CA ASN A 19 -22.70 -44.50 -8.01
C ASN A 19 -22.79 -44.40 -9.54
N ALA A 20 -23.86 -45.02 -10.02
CA ALA A 20 -24.30 -45.14 -11.39
C ALA A 20 -24.34 -43.82 -12.16
N TRP A 21 -23.95 -43.89 -13.43
CA TRP A 21 -24.30 -42.91 -14.45
C TRP A 21 -25.83 -42.86 -14.58
N VAL A 22 -26.46 -41.90 -13.92
CA VAL A 22 -27.83 -41.49 -14.25
C VAL A 22 -27.73 -40.71 -15.56
N ALA A 23 -28.24 -41.31 -16.64
CA ALA A 23 -28.50 -40.60 -17.87
C ALA A 23 -29.53 -39.50 -17.58
N ASP A 24 -29.07 -38.25 -17.52
CA ASP A 24 -29.95 -37.09 -17.55
C ASP A 24 -30.70 -37.12 -18.89
N SER A 25 -31.98 -37.46 -18.81
CA SER A 25 -32.92 -37.33 -19.91
C SER A 25 -33.24 -35.85 -20.05
N GLY A 26 -32.28 -35.12 -20.63
CA GLY A 26 -32.43 -33.75 -21.04
C GLY A 26 -33.57 -33.63 -22.06
N SER A 27 -34.78 -33.44 -21.55
CA SER A 27 -35.87 -32.81 -22.28
C SER A 27 -35.32 -31.50 -22.82
N LYS A 28 -34.98 -31.47 -24.12
CA LYS A 28 -34.63 -30.23 -24.82
C LYS A 28 -35.86 -29.32 -24.72
N ARG A 29 -35.90 -28.45 -23.71
CA ARG A 29 -36.90 -27.39 -23.60
C ARG A 29 -36.87 -26.61 -24.90
N ARG A 30 -38.03 -26.50 -25.56
CA ARG A 30 -38.15 -25.67 -26.77
C ARG A 30 -37.71 -24.24 -26.43
N PRO A 31 -37.05 -23.53 -27.35
CA PRO A 31 -36.72 -22.12 -27.14
C PRO A 31 -38.01 -21.36 -26.84
N SER A 32 -37.98 -20.49 -25.83
CA SER A 32 -39.11 -19.62 -25.50
C SER A 32 -39.45 -18.74 -26.69
N ILE A 33 -40.73 -18.68 -27.06
CA ILE A 33 -41.18 -17.88 -28.20
C ILE A 33 -41.09 -16.39 -27.84
N VAL A 34 -40.48 -15.59 -28.71
CA VAL A 34 -40.47 -14.12 -28.61
C VAL A 34 -40.79 -13.56 -29.99
N HIS A 35 -41.96 -12.93 -30.12
CA HIS A 35 -42.39 -12.30 -31.36
C HIS A 35 -41.44 -11.15 -31.76
N LEU A 36 -41.44 -10.69 -33.01
CA LEU A 36 -40.72 -9.49 -33.41
C LEU A 36 -41.34 -8.22 -32.81
N LYS A 37 -40.55 -7.14 -32.69
CA LYS A 37 -41.07 -5.83 -32.28
C LYS A 37 -42.01 -5.25 -33.35
N PRO A 38 -42.93 -4.34 -32.99
CA PRO A 38 -43.72 -3.57 -33.95
C PRO A 38 -42.83 -2.83 -34.95
N THR A 39 -43.32 -2.69 -36.17
CA THR A 39 -42.61 -1.94 -37.22
C THR A 39 -42.72 -0.44 -36.97
N ASP A 40 -41.78 0.35 -37.49
CA ASP A 40 -41.84 1.82 -37.36
C ASP A 40 -43.14 2.37 -37.99
N GLY A 41 -43.64 1.74 -39.06
CA GLY A 41 -44.95 2.06 -39.65
C GLY A 41 -46.11 1.85 -38.67
N THR A 42 -46.09 0.76 -37.90
CA THR A 42 -47.09 0.49 -36.85
C THR A 42 -46.98 1.51 -35.72
N VAL A 43 -45.76 1.87 -35.29
CA VAL A 43 -45.55 2.90 -34.26
C VAL A 43 -46.08 4.25 -34.73
N LYS A 44 -45.78 4.66 -35.97
CA LYS A 44 -46.34 5.88 -36.57
C LYS A 44 -47.86 5.89 -36.61
N GLN A 45 -48.45 4.75 -36.96
CA GLN A 45 -49.90 4.59 -36.99
C GLN A 45 -50.52 4.81 -35.62
N LEU A 46 -49.98 4.19 -34.57
CA LEU A 46 -50.45 4.36 -33.19
C LEU A 46 -50.39 5.82 -32.73
N TYR A 47 -49.24 6.49 -32.91
CA TYR A 47 -49.11 7.89 -32.51
C TYR A 47 -49.94 8.83 -33.39
N GLY A 48 -50.26 8.42 -34.63
CA GLY A 48 -51.17 9.10 -35.55
C GLY A 48 -52.65 9.02 -35.16
N THR A 49 -53.03 8.14 -34.23
CA THR A 49 -54.42 7.97 -33.77
C THR A 49 -54.58 8.13 -32.26
N ALA A 50 -53.64 8.81 -31.59
CA ALA A 50 -53.68 9.00 -30.14
C ALA A 50 -53.17 10.39 -29.74
N PHE A 51 -53.82 11.01 -28.75
CA PHE A 51 -53.42 12.31 -28.22
C PHE A 51 -52.78 12.22 -26.82
N ARG A 52 -53.36 11.38 -25.94
CA ARG A 52 -52.98 11.22 -24.53
C ARG A 52 -52.83 9.74 -24.19
N CYS A 53 -52.41 9.47 -22.95
CA CYS A 53 -52.36 8.13 -22.37
C CYS A 53 -53.70 7.41 -22.56
N GLY A 54 -53.66 6.12 -22.92
CA GLY A 54 -54.86 5.33 -23.20
C GLY A 54 -55.66 4.92 -21.95
N GLU A 55 -55.13 5.10 -20.75
CA GLU A 55 -55.92 4.97 -19.53
C GLU A 55 -56.98 6.09 -19.48
N PRO A 56 -58.29 5.78 -19.39
CA PRO A 56 -59.37 6.74 -19.61
C PRO A 56 -59.42 7.94 -18.65
N SER A 57 -58.85 7.82 -17.43
CA SER A 57 -58.81 8.92 -16.46
C SER A 57 -57.52 9.76 -16.54
N CYS A 58 -56.56 9.38 -17.40
CA CYS A 58 -55.24 10.00 -17.49
C CYS A 58 -55.20 11.13 -18.51
N SER A 59 -55.01 12.36 -18.03
CA SER A 59 -54.87 13.54 -18.90
C SER A 59 -53.44 13.80 -19.40
N ARG A 60 -52.48 12.91 -19.12
CA ARG A 60 -51.07 13.11 -19.47
C ARG A 60 -50.86 12.99 -20.98
N PRO A 61 -50.13 13.93 -21.62
CA PRO A 61 -49.83 13.85 -23.05
C PRO A 61 -48.76 12.79 -23.32
N LEU A 62 -48.75 12.27 -24.56
CA LEU A 62 -47.74 11.32 -25.03
C LEU A 62 -46.35 11.96 -25.20
N TYR A 63 -46.31 13.27 -25.52
CA TYR A 63 -45.11 14.10 -25.45
C TYR A 63 -45.34 15.27 -24.51
N ARG A 64 -44.36 15.58 -23.66
CA ARG A 64 -44.35 16.78 -22.83
C ARG A 64 -43.36 17.80 -23.39
N GLN A 65 -43.53 19.07 -23.06
CA GLN A 65 -42.50 20.08 -23.35
C GLN A 65 -41.61 20.26 -22.12
N ASN A 66 -40.31 20.39 -22.33
CA ASN A 66 -39.40 20.93 -21.34
C ASN A 66 -39.71 22.43 -21.18
N ASN A 67 -40.04 22.88 -19.96
CA ASN A 67 -40.38 24.27 -19.71
C ASN A 67 -39.19 25.23 -19.86
N GLU A 68 -37.96 24.72 -19.77
CA GLU A 68 -36.73 25.53 -19.87
C GLU A 68 -36.17 25.55 -21.30
N THR A 69 -36.16 24.40 -21.98
CA THR A 69 -35.56 24.26 -23.33
C THR A 69 -36.58 24.34 -24.47
N GLY A 70 -37.87 24.16 -24.18
CA GLY A 70 -38.93 24.06 -25.18
C GLY A 70 -38.94 22.76 -25.98
N GLU A 71 -38.02 21.84 -25.69
CA GLU A 71 -37.88 20.56 -26.39
C GLU A 71 -39.05 19.61 -26.08
N ARG A 72 -39.46 18.84 -27.09
CA ARG A 72 -40.43 17.76 -26.93
C ARG A 72 -39.73 16.55 -26.32
N ILE A 73 -40.24 16.09 -25.18
CA ILE A 73 -39.77 14.91 -24.48
C ILE A 73 -40.83 13.83 -24.60
N LEU A 74 -40.43 12.65 -25.06
CA LEU A 74 -41.28 11.46 -25.11
C LEU A 74 -41.70 11.06 -23.68
N ASN A 75 -43.01 10.98 -23.45
CA ASN A 75 -43.63 10.64 -22.16
C ASN A 75 -44.48 9.36 -22.25
N SER A 76 -44.33 8.58 -23.32
CA SER A 76 -45.13 7.39 -23.58
C SER A 76 -44.30 6.17 -23.94
N ARG A 77 -44.91 4.99 -23.75
CA ARG A 77 -44.42 3.70 -24.21
C ARG A 77 -45.51 3.01 -25.01
N VAL A 78 -45.10 2.22 -26.00
CA VAL A 78 -45.98 1.30 -26.72
C VAL A 78 -46.09 0.02 -25.89
N ALA A 79 -47.25 -0.19 -25.26
CA ALA A 79 -47.54 -1.36 -24.44
C ALA A 79 -48.26 -2.44 -25.27
N HIS A 80 -47.93 -3.71 -25.02
CA HIS A 80 -48.65 -4.83 -25.61
C HIS A 80 -49.84 -5.22 -24.73
N ILE A 81 -51.01 -5.41 -25.35
CA ILE A 81 -52.18 -6.00 -24.69
C ILE A 81 -51.89 -7.47 -24.35
N HIS A 82 -51.44 -8.25 -25.34
CA HIS A 82 -50.85 -9.58 -25.13
C HIS A 82 -49.33 -9.53 -25.36
N ALA A 83 -48.55 -9.94 -24.35
CA ALA A 83 -47.10 -9.82 -24.37
C ALA A 83 -46.43 -10.45 -25.60
N ARG A 84 -45.25 -9.92 -25.93
CA ARG A 84 -44.37 -10.38 -27.01
C ARG A 84 -43.64 -11.70 -26.69
N SER A 85 -43.35 -11.95 -25.42
CA SER A 85 -42.53 -13.07 -24.97
C SER A 85 -43.38 -14.10 -24.23
N GLU A 86 -43.11 -15.38 -24.48
CA GLU A 86 -43.70 -16.50 -23.75
C GLU A 86 -43.45 -16.34 -22.24
N GLY A 87 -44.53 -16.40 -21.46
CA GLY A 87 -44.50 -16.17 -20.01
C GLY A 87 -44.59 -14.70 -19.58
N GLY A 88 -44.65 -13.74 -20.52
CA GLY A 88 -44.89 -12.33 -20.22
C GLY A 88 -46.35 -12.01 -19.84
N PRO A 89 -46.63 -10.76 -19.41
CA PRO A 89 -47.98 -10.30 -19.07
C PRO A 89 -49.04 -10.67 -20.11
N ARG A 90 -50.09 -11.38 -19.70
CA ARG A 90 -51.22 -11.77 -20.57
C ARG A 90 -50.79 -12.52 -21.84
N TRP A 91 -49.71 -13.30 -21.80
CA TRP A 91 -49.25 -14.10 -22.95
C TRP A 91 -50.38 -14.96 -23.55
N ALA A 92 -50.56 -14.87 -24.87
CA ALA A 92 -51.56 -15.62 -25.64
C ALA A 92 -50.85 -16.63 -26.57
N PRO A 93 -50.77 -17.93 -26.20
CA PRO A 93 -49.96 -18.92 -26.92
C PRO A 93 -50.36 -19.16 -28.38
N GLU A 94 -51.61 -18.88 -28.73
CA GLU A 94 -52.17 -19.11 -30.07
C GLU A 94 -52.13 -17.87 -30.97
N MET A 95 -51.62 -16.74 -30.46
CA MET A 95 -51.56 -15.49 -31.22
C MET A 95 -50.41 -15.52 -32.25
N PRO A 96 -50.67 -15.27 -33.54
CA PRO A 96 -49.62 -15.18 -34.55
C PRO A 96 -48.79 -13.90 -34.40
N GLU A 97 -47.54 -13.94 -34.85
CA GLU A 97 -46.59 -12.81 -34.71
C GLU A 97 -47.10 -11.52 -35.37
N GLU A 98 -47.72 -11.64 -36.56
CA GLU A 98 -48.28 -10.51 -37.28
C GLU A 98 -49.39 -9.81 -36.51
N GLU A 99 -50.23 -10.57 -35.80
CA GLU A 99 -51.31 -10.04 -34.96
C GLU A 99 -50.74 -9.46 -33.66
N ASN A 100 -49.74 -10.11 -33.06
CA ASN A 100 -49.09 -9.63 -31.83
C ASN A 100 -48.46 -8.23 -32.00
N ARG A 101 -47.85 -7.98 -33.15
CA ARG A 101 -47.18 -6.71 -33.47
C ARG A 101 -48.07 -5.73 -34.25
N SER A 102 -49.33 -6.08 -34.50
CA SER A 102 -50.29 -5.22 -35.18
C SER A 102 -50.73 -4.08 -34.26
N GLU A 103 -51.27 -3.00 -34.83
CA GLU A 103 -51.83 -1.93 -34.00
C GLU A 103 -52.88 -2.47 -33.03
N ASP A 104 -53.68 -3.47 -33.43
CA ASP A 104 -54.79 -4.07 -32.68
C ASP A 104 -54.39 -4.57 -31.29
N ASN A 105 -53.17 -5.07 -31.15
CA ASN A 105 -52.63 -5.58 -29.90
C ASN A 105 -51.77 -4.56 -29.13
N LEU A 106 -51.70 -3.30 -29.57
CA LEU A 106 -50.82 -2.27 -29.00
C LEU A 106 -51.62 -1.07 -28.49
N LEU A 107 -51.15 -0.48 -27.39
CA LEU A 107 -51.75 0.66 -26.73
C LEU A 107 -50.67 1.68 -26.34
N LEU A 108 -50.94 2.98 -26.51
CA LEU A 108 -50.05 4.03 -26.05
C LEU A 108 -50.40 4.47 -24.63
N LEU A 109 -49.46 4.25 -23.71
CA LEU A 109 -49.60 4.64 -22.30
C LEU A 109 -48.49 5.61 -21.92
N CYS A 110 -48.75 6.48 -20.94
CA CYS A 110 -47.67 7.24 -20.32
C CYS A 110 -46.69 6.30 -19.61
N VAL A 111 -45.45 6.74 -19.37
CA VAL A 111 -44.40 5.91 -18.75
C VAL A 111 -44.86 5.21 -17.46
N GLU A 112 -45.63 5.91 -16.61
CA GLU A 112 -46.15 5.35 -15.36
C GLU A 112 -47.17 4.22 -15.59
N HIS A 113 -48.24 4.48 -16.36
CA HIS A 113 -49.26 3.46 -16.63
C HIS A 113 -48.71 2.29 -17.45
N ALA A 114 -47.75 2.53 -18.35
CA ALA A 114 -47.06 1.46 -19.06
C ALA A 114 -46.32 0.51 -18.11
N SER A 115 -45.68 1.04 -17.06
CA SER A 115 -45.04 0.21 -16.04
C SER A 115 -46.07 -0.51 -15.16
N GLU A 116 -47.16 0.17 -14.80
CA GLU A 116 -48.18 -0.36 -13.89
C GLU A 116 -48.86 -1.61 -14.48
N VAL A 117 -49.30 -1.54 -15.75
CA VAL A 117 -50.01 -2.66 -16.40
C VAL A 117 -49.14 -3.91 -16.60
N ASP A 118 -47.82 -3.77 -16.60
CA ASP A 118 -46.87 -4.87 -16.72
C ASP A 118 -46.49 -5.48 -15.37
N VAL A 119 -46.48 -4.68 -14.29
CA VAL A 119 -46.13 -5.13 -12.92
C VAL A 119 -47.31 -5.83 -12.24
N THR A 120 -48.55 -5.41 -12.49
CA THR A 120 -49.77 -5.98 -11.87
C THR A 120 -50.77 -6.50 -12.92
N PRO A 121 -50.36 -7.45 -13.80
CA PRO A 121 -51.17 -7.87 -14.94
C PRO A 121 -52.52 -8.51 -14.56
N GLU A 122 -52.66 -9.03 -13.35
CA GLU A 122 -53.92 -9.55 -12.79
C GLU A 122 -55.00 -8.48 -12.59
N HIS A 123 -54.60 -7.21 -12.38
CA HIS A 123 -55.52 -6.08 -12.24
C HIS A 123 -55.89 -5.46 -13.60
N PHE A 124 -55.11 -5.75 -14.64
CA PHE A 124 -55.27 -5.21 -15.98
C PHE A 124 -55.36 -6.35 -17.00
N PRO A 125 -56.49 -7.08 -17.05
CA PRO A 125 -56.70 -8.12 -18.04
C PRO A 125 -56.75 -7.52 -19.46
N ALA A 126 -56.51 -8.35 -20.47
CA ALA A 126 -56.48 -7.92 -21.87
C ALA A 126 -57.75 -7.18 -22.29
N GLU A 127 -58.89 -7.55 -21.72
CA GLU A 127 -60.21 -7.00 -22.06
C GLU A 127 -60.29 -5.53 -21.63
N THR A 128 -59.79 -5.22 -20.43
CA THR A 128 -59.68 -3.84 -19.93
C THR A 128 -58.74 -3.00 -20.79
N LEU A 129 -57.61 -3.55 -21.23
CA LEU A 129 -56.68 -2.81 -22.10
C LEU A 129 -57.26 -2.59 -23.51
N ARG A 130 -58.11 -3.50 -24.00
CA ARG A 130 -58.87 -3.29 -25.24
C ARG A 130 -59.90 -2.16 -25.09
N GLU A 131 -60.59 -2.08 -23.95
CA GLU A 131 -61.49 -0.96 -23.64
C GLU A 131 -60.74 0.37 -23.59
N TRP A 132 -59.57 0.41 -22.94
CA TRP A 132 -58.70 1.59 -22.89
C TRP A 132 -58.24 2.03 -24.27
N LYS A 133 -57.86 1.06 -25.11
CA LYS A 133 -57.54 1.32 -26.50
C LYS A 133 -58.72 1.92 -27.27
N GLN A 134 -59.91 1.34 -27.14
CA GLN A 134 -61.09 1.87 -27.82
C GLN A 134 -61.39 3.31 -27.36
N ALA A 135 -61.31 3.58 -26.06
CA ALA A 135 -61.48 4.93 -25.53
C ALA A 135 -60.45 5.93 -26.10
N GLN A 136 -59.19 5.52 -26.28
CA GLN A 136 -58.15 6.36 -26.89
C GLN A 136 -58.45 6.66 -28.37
N LEU A 137 -58.98 5.69 -29.11
CA LEU A 137 -59.40 5.89 -30.51
C LEU A 137 -60.65 6.77 -30.61
N ASP A 138 -61.60 6.62 -29.69
CA ASP A 138 -62.81 7.46 -29.62
C ASP A 138 -62.42 8.91 -29.28
N GLU A 139 -61.50 9.14 -28.35
CA GLU A 139 -60.95 10.47 -28.05
C GLU A 139 -60.31 11.10 -29.30
N TYR A 140 -59.52 10.33 -30.05
CA TYR A 140 -58.96 10.80 -31.31
C TYR A 140 -60.04 11.14 -32.33
N ALA A 141 -61.08 10.31 -32.47
CA ALA A 141 -62.18 10.56 -33.38
C ALA A 141 -62.94 11.85 -33.04
N GLU A 142 -63.10 12.17 -31.76
CA GLU A 142 -63.77 13.39 -31.29
C GLU A 142 -62.89 14.64 -31.45
N ILE A 143 -61.62 14.56 -31.06
CA ILE A 143 -60.74 15.74 -30.94
C ILE A 143 -59.94 16.00 -32.24
N GLN A 144 -59.74 14.97 -33.07
CA GLN A 144 -58.95 15.01 -34.32
C GLN A 144 -57.53 15.58 -34.10
N ARG A 145 -56.90 15.22 -32.98
CA ARG A 145 -55.52 15.61 -32.63
C ARG A 145 -54.70 14.37 -32.34
N ALA A 146 -53.48 14.34 -32.89
CA ALA A 146 -52.55 13.23 -32.74
C ALA A 146 -51.10 13.72 -32.77
N TRP A 147 -50.16 12.78 -32.67
CA TRP A 147 -48.72 13.02 -32.75
C TRP A 147 -48.14 12.40 -34.02
N PRO A 148 -48.21 13.08 -35.18
CA PRO A 148 -47.57 12.58 -36.39
C PRO A 148 -46.06 12.51 -36.16
N LEU A 149 -45.47 11.33 -36.30
CA LEU A 149 -44.05 11.08 -36.11
C LEU A 149 -43.32 10.95 -37.44
N ASP A 150 -42.12 11.52 -37.53
CA ASP A 150 -41.18 11.21 -38.61
C ASP A 150 -40.48 9.85 -38.40
N ASP A 151 -39.61 9.43 -39.32
CA ASP A 151 -38.89 8.14 -39.20
C ASP A 151 -37.98 8.08 -37.97
N ALA A 152 -37.36 9.20 -37.59
CA ALA A 152 -36.45 9.26 -36.44
C ALA A 152 -37.23 9.22 -35.11
N GLU A 153 -38.31 9.97 -35.00
CA GLU A 153 -39.19 9.99 -33.83
C GLU A 153 -39.88 8.62 -33.63
N ALA A 154 -40.26 7.94 -34.71
CA ALA A 154 -40.82 6.59 -34.64
C ALA A 154 -39.78 5.55 -34.14
N ALA A 155 -38.54 5.66 -34.62
CA ALA A 155 -37.44 4.82 -34.17
C ALA A 155 -37.10 5.08 -32.68
N GLU A 156 -37.11 6.35 -32.25
CA GLU A 156 -36.95 6.75 -30.84
C GLU A 156 -38.04 6.14 -29.96
N ALA A 157 -39.31 6.30 -30.34
CA ALA A 157 -40.44 5.73 -29.60
C ALA A 157 -40.40 4.20 -29.53
N SER A 158 -39.97 3.53 -30.61
CA SER A 158 -39.75 2.08 -30.64
C SER A 158 -38.63 1.65 -29.70
N ALA A 159 -37.48 2.32 -29.74
CA ALA A 159 -36.34 2.01 -28.87
C ALA A 159 -36.70 2.24 -27.40
N ALA A 160 -37.34 3.36 -27.08
CA ALA A 160 -37.84 3.69 -25.77
C ALA A 160 -38.79 2.59 -25.23
N SER A 161 -39.63 2.00 -26.09
CA SER A 161 -40.62 1.01 -25.67
C SER A 161 -40.06 -0.41 -25.52
N PHE A 162 -39.02 -0.76 -26.28
CA PHE A 162 -38.61 -2.17 -26.45
C PHE A 162 -37.11 -2.45 -26.28
N ASP A 163 -36.28 -1.44 -26.03
CA ASP A 163 -34.86 -1.63 -25.70
C ASP A 163 -34.71 -1.97 -24.19
N PRO A 164 -34.21 -3.17 -23.85
CA PRO A 164 -34.00 -3.60 -22.47
C PRO A 164 -33.10 -2.65 -21.64
N HIS A 165 -32.26 -1.86 -22.30
CA HIS A 165 -31.29 -0.98 -21.64
C HIS A 165 -31.91 0.30 -21.04
N GLN A 166 -33.11 0.72 -21.49
CA GLN A 166 -33.73 1.98 -21.06
C GLN A 166 -34.81 1.86 -19.98
N VAL A 167 -35.41 0.68 -19.77
CA VAL A 167 -36.60 0.55 -18.90
C VAL A 167 -36.27 0.03 -17.49
N GLY A 168 -35.33 -0.91 -17.34
CA GLY A 168 -34.98 -1.51 -16.03
C GLY A 168 -33.78 -0.89 -15.30
N VAL A 169 -32.84 -0.29 -16.04
CA VAL A 169 -31.58 0.25 -15.49
C VAL A 169 -31.76 1.67 -14.92
N ALA A 170 -32.71 2.45 -15.44
CA ALA A 170 -32.89 3.85 -15.09
C ALA A 170 -33.42 4.07 -13.65
N THR A 171 -34.37 3.27 -13.17
CA THR A 171 -34.97 3.43 -11.82
C THR A 171 -34.13 2.81 -10.70
N ALA A 172 -33.55 1.62 -10.94
CA ALA A 172 -32.64 0.98 -9.98
C ALA A 172 -31.29 1.72 -9.89
N GLY A 173 -30.72 2.12 -11.03
CA GLY A 173 -29.48 2.90 -11.11
C GLY A 173 -29.61 4.31 -10.54
N ALA A 174 -30.77 4.98 -10.72
CA ALA A 174 -31.03 6.28 -10.08
C ALA A 174 -30.92 6.21 -8.56
N THR A 175 -31.51 5.16 -7.97
CA THR A 175 -31.60 5.03 -6.51
C THR A 175 -30.23 4.80 -5.89
N THR A 176 -29.39 3.96 -6.50
CA THR A 176 -28.04 3.66 -6.01
C THR A 176 -27.05 4.80 -6.26
N VAL A 177 -27.12 5.51 -7.41
CA VAL A 177 -26.29 6.70 -7.66
C VAL A 177 -26.65 7.83 -6.69
N VAL A 178 -27.93 8.05 -6.41
CA VAL A 178 -28.38 9.03 -5.40
C VAL A 178 -27.96 8.60 -3.99
N ALA A 179 -28.01 7.31 -3.67
CA ALA A 179 -27.52 6.79 -2.39
C ALA A 179 -26.01 7.02 -2.22
N ALA A 180 -25.21 6.74 -3.25
CA ALA A 180 -23.77 7.03 -3.26
C ALA A 180 -23.49 8.53 -3.06
N ALA A 181 -24.22 9.41 -3.77
CA ALA A 181 -24.09 10.86 -3.59
C ALA A 181 -24.47 11.32 -2.17
N ARG A 182 -25.50 10.70 -1.57
CA ARG A 182 -25.88 10.95 -0.18
C ARG A 182 -24.79 10.50 0.80
N CYS A 183 -24.19 9.33 0.58
CA CYS A 183 -23.06 8.86 1.39
C CYS A 183 -21.87 9.82 1.32
N VAL A 184 -21.51 10.31 0.12
CA VAL A 184 -20.49 11.35 -0.04
C VAL A 184 -20.83 12.62 0.75
N GLY A 185 -22.07 13.10 0.63
CA GLY A 185 -22.53 14.27 1.39
C GLY A 185 -22.43 14.07 2.91
N LEU A 186 -22.81 12.88 3.40
CA LEU A 186 -22.68 12.52 4.82
C LEU A 186 -21.21 12.44 5.27
N MET A 187 -20.31 11.89 4.46
CA MET A 187 -18.88 11.86 4.76
C MET A 187 -18.30 13.26 4.89
N VAL A 188 -18.57 14.15 3.92
CA VAL A 188 -18.08 15.53 3.96
C VAL A 188 -18.63 16.29 5.17
N ALA A 189 -19.93 16.16 5.45
CA ALA A 189 -20.56 16.83 6.59
C ALA A 189 -20.00 16.32 7.93
N THR A 190 -19.89 14.99 8.08
CA THR A 190 -19.38 14.34 9.29
C THR A 190 -17.93 14.72 9.52
N GLY A 191 -17.07 14.58 8.51
CA GLY A 191 -15.66 14.93 8.61
C GLY A 191 -15.46 16.42 8.91
N SER A 192 -16.24 17.31 8.28
CA SER A 192 -16.17 18.75 8.57
C SER A 192 -16.57 19.08 10.01
N GLN A 193 -17.59 18.40 10.55
CA GLN A 193 -18.01 18.56 11.93
C GLN A 193 -16.94 18.05 12.90
N GLN A 194 -16.40 16.86 12.65
CA GLN A 194 -15.41 16.21 13.50
C GLN A 194 -14.04 16.90 13.46
N ARG A 195 -13.68 17.54 12.34
CA ARG A 195 -12.43 18.30 12.19
C ARG A 195 -12.29 19.47 13.16
N ARG A 196 -13.38 19.88 13.82
CA ARG A 196 -13.34 20.88 14.90
C ARG A 196 -12.53 20.40 16.11
N VAL A 197 -12.62 19.11 16.46
CA VAL A 197 -11.97 18.58 17.67
C VAL A 197 -10.44 18.55 17.53
N PRO A 198 -9.84 18.03 16.44
CA PRO A 198 -8.39 18.16 16.20
C PRO A 198 -7.93 19.62 16.16
N ARG A 199 -8.74 20.52 15.57
CA ARG A 199 -8.41 21.94 15.51
C ARG A 199 -8.33 22.58 16.90
N GLU A 200 -9.30 22.28 17.77
CA GLU A 200 -9.30 22.75 19.16
C GLU A 200 -8.10 22.18 19.94
N ALA A 201 -7.77 20.90 19.74
CA ALA A 201 -6.59 20.28 20.35
C ALA A 201 -5.26 20.92 19.88
N ALA A 202 -5.12 21.16 18.58
CA ALA A 202 -3.97 21.86 18.00
C ALA A 202 -3.84 23.29 18.53
N GLN A 203 -4.94 24.05 18.60
CA GLN A 203 -4.97 25.39 19.17
C GLN A 203 -4.62 25.39 20.66
N ALA A 204 -5.07 24.40 21.42
CA ALA A 204 -4.73 24.26 22.83
C ALA A 204 -3.21 24.02 23.03
N TRP A 205 -2.60 23.21 22.14
CA TRP A 205 -1.16 22.99 22.14
C TRP A 205 -0.40 24.28 21.78
N GLN A 206 -0.85 25.03 20.77
CA GLN A 206 -0.26 26.33 20.44
C GLN A 206 -0.37 27.34 21.58
N ALA A 207 -1.52 27.41 22.23
CA ALA A 207 -1.73 28.29 23.38
C ALA A 207 -0.83 27.94 24.56
N LEU A 208 -0.46 26.66 24.74
CA LEU A 208 0.60 26.28 25.69
C LEU A 208 1.93 26.89 25.27
N ARG A 209 2.38 26.68 24.03
CA ARG A 209 3.67 27.19 23.53
C ARG A 209 3.79 28.71 23.63
N GLU A 210 2.73 29.42 23.24
CA GLU A 210 2.69 30.87 23.36
C GLU A 210 2.79 31.33 24.82
N ARG A 211 2.10 30.64 25.75
CA ARG A 211 2.19 30.95 27.18
C ARG A 211 3.60 30.72 27.71
N THR A 212 4.22 29.60 27.37
CA THR A 212 5.59 29.27 27.77
C THR A 212 6.59 30.31 27.24
N THR A 213 6.52 30.63 25.95
CA THR A 213 7.34 31.67 25.31
C THR A 213 7.10 33.06 25.92
N ARG A 214 5.86 33.35 26.37
CA ARG A 214 5.55 34.59 27.11
C ARG A 214 6.12 34.61 28.52
N SER A 215 6.08 33.50 29.24
CA SER A 215 6.60 33.40 30.61
C SER A 215 8.12 33.31 30.69
N MET A 216 8.79 32.87 29.62
CA MET A 216 10.24 32.68 29.55
C MET A 216 10.81 33.50 28.38
N PRO A 217 11.15 34.77 28.60
CA PRO A 217 11.74 35.61 27.56
C PRO A 217 13.21 35.19 27.33
N VAL A 218 13.45 34.42 26.26
CA VAL A 218 14.78 34.04 25.78
C VAL A 218 15.07 34.79 24.49
N TYR A 219 16.31 35.26 24.32
CA TYR A 219 16.75 36.02 23.16
C TYR A 219 18.02 35.38 22.58
N ASP A 220 18.20 35.47 21.26
CA ASP A 220 19.44 35.03 20.60
C ASP A 220 20.57 36.07 20.72
N ALA A 221 21.71 35.79 20.09
CA ALA A 221 22.89 36.65 20.11
C ALA A 221 22.66 38.01 19.44
N ASP A 222 21.67 38.12 18.55
CA ASP A 222 21.28 39.35 17.85
C ASP A 222 20.19 40.13 18.61
N GLY A 223 19.70 39.58 19.73
CA GLY A 223 18.67 40.18 20.57
C GLY A 223 17.23 39.90 20.09
N GLU A 224 17.07 39.01 19.12
CA GLU A 224 15.76 38.57 18.64
C GLU A 224 15.14 37.55 19.58
N ARG A 225 13.82 37.60 19.72
CA ARG A 225 13.10 36.76 20.68
C ARG A 225 12.98 35.33 20.15
N LEU A 226 13.50 34.37 20.91
CA LEU A 226 13.39 32.94 20.60
C LEU A 226 12.07 32.36 21.09
N GLN A 227 11.50 31.43 20.31
CA GLN A 227 10.41 30.59 20.79
C GLN A 227 10.95 29.56 21.79
N VAL A 228 10.26 29.43 22.92
CA VAL A 228 10.62 28.46 23.97
C VAL A 228 9.65 27.30 23.87
N GLU A 229 10.19 26.11 23.57
CA GLU A 229 9.41 24.89 23.54
C GLU A 229 9.14 24.39 24.98
N PRO A 230 7.88 24.09 25.34
CA PRO A 230 7.54 23.52 26.64
C PRO A 230 8.17 22.13 26.83
N SER A 231 8.26 21.68 28.09
CA SER A 231 8.82 20.36 28.36
C SER A 231 7.97 19.23 27.77
N MET A 232 8.60 18.10 27.47
CA MET A 232 7.90 16.90 26.97
C MET A 232 6.73 16.46 27.88
N MET A 233 6.90 16.62 29.20
CA MET A 233 5.88 16.30 30.19
C MET A 233 4.65 17.22 30.06
N GLU A 234 4.85 18.50 29.76
CA GLU A 234 3.77 19.47 29.55
C GLU A 234 3.10 19.32 28.19
N THR A 235 3.85 18.97 27.13
CA THR A 235 3.30 18.80 25.77
C THR A 235 2.58 17.48 25.58
N LYS A 236 2.96 16.41 26.31
CA LYS A 236 2.40 15.06 26.18
C LYS A 236 0.86 15.00 26.15
N PRO A 237 0.13 15.59 27.12
CA PRO A 237 -1.34 15.50 27.11
C PRO A 237 -1.99 16.20 25.91
N TYR A 238 -1.38 17.25 25.36
CA TYR A 238 -1.87 17.95 24.17
C TYR A 238 -1.64 17.15 22.90
N ARG A 239 -0.48 16.48 22.81
CA ARG A 239 -0.18 15.55 21.72
C ARG A 239 -1.15 14.38 21.71
N GLU A 240 -1.32 13.71 22.86
CA GLU A 240 -2.25 12.58 23.00
C GLU A 240 -3.70 12.99 22.68
N ALA A 241 -4.12 14.19 23.09
CA ALA A 241 -5.45 14.72 22.76
C ALA A 241 -5.63 14.97 21.25
N LEU A 242 -4.62 15.49 20.56
CA LEU A 242 -4.65 15.69 19.12
C LEU A 242 -4.68 14.36 18.36
N GLU A 243 -3.81 13.41 18.74
CA GLU A 243 -3.76 12.07 18.14
C GLU A 243 -5.09 11.32 18.34
N ALA A 244 -5.65 11.36 19.54
CA ALA A 244 -6.95 10.77 19.83
C ALA A 244 -8.07 11.40 18.98
N ALA A 245 -8.10 12.73 18.89
CA ALA A 245 -9.10 13.44 18.08
C ALA A 245 -8.99 13.11 16.58
N LEU A 246 -7.77 12.98 16.05
CA LEU A 246 -7.54 12.57 14.66
C LEU A 246 -8.00 11.12 14.42
N SER A 247 -7.71 10.22 15.36
CA SER A 247 -8.16 8.82 15.29
C SER A 247 -9.69 8.70 15.36
N GLU A 248 -10.36 9.47 16.22
CA GLU A 248 -11.82 9.50 16.31
C GLU A 248 -12.46 10.04 15.01
N ASN A 249 -11.83 11.04 14.38
CA ASN A 249 -12.30 11.59 13.11
C ASN A 249 -12.24 10.54 11.98
N VAL A 250 -11.16 9.76 11.91
CA VAL A 250 -11.06 8.62 10.98
C VAL A 250 -12.14 7.58 11.26
N ALA A 251 -12.27 7.15 12.52
CA ALA A 251 -13.24 6.14 12.93
C ALA A 251 -14.70 6.55 12.64
N ALA A 252 -15.01 7.85 12.67
CA ALA A 252 -16.33 8.36 12.31
C ALA A 252 -16.65 8.26 10.79
N LEU A 253 -15.62 8.27 9.93
CA LEU A 253 -15.77 8.23 8.47
C LEU A 253 -15.77 6.82 7.90
N GLU A 254 -15.07 5.87 8.53
CA GLU A 254 -14.93 4.49 8.04
C GLU A 254 -16.28 3.79 7.76
N PRO A 255 -17.31 3.84 8.63
CA PRO A 255 -18.59 3.20 8.34
C PRO A 255 -19.33 3.84 7.17
N LEU A 256 -19.17 5.15 6.98
CA LEU A 256 -19.77 5.88 5.88
C LEU A 256 -19.09 5.54 4.55
N ALA A 257 -17.78 5.38 4.55
CA ALA A 257 -17.01 4.94 3.40
C ALA A 257 -17.36 3.49 3.00
N ALA A 258 -17.52 2.59 3.97
CA ALA A 258 -17.96 1.21 3.70
C ALA A 258 -19.33 1.16 3.00
N ASN A 259 -20.29 1.99 3.46
CA ASN A 259 -21.59 2.11 2.82
C ASN A 259 -21.47 2.71 1.40
N LEU A 260 -20.64 3.74 1.22
CA LEU A 260 -20.37 4.33 -0.09
C LEU A 260 -19.83 3.29 -1.08
N VAL A 261 -18.83 2.51 -0.67
CA VAL A 261 -18.24 1.45 -1.51
C VAL A 261 -19.29 0.41 -1.90
N ALA A 262 -20.16 0.01 -0.97
CA ALA A 262 -21.25 -0.92 -1.27
C ALA A 262 -22.20 -0.37 -2.36
N GLU A 263 -22.60 0.91 -2.25
CA GLU A 263 -23.44 1.57 -3.26
C GLU A 263 -22.72 1.69 -4.62
N LEU A 264 -21.43 2.08 -4.63
CA LEU A 264 -20.63 2.20 -5.84
C LEU A 264 -20.47 0.86 -6.58
N HIS A 265 -20.30 -0.24 -5.84
CA HIS A 265 -20.29 -1.58 -6.40
C HIS A 265 -21.65 -1.96 -7.02
N ALA A 266 -22.76 -1.58 -6.36
CA ALA A 266 -24.10 -1.80 -6.93
C ALA A 266 -24.30 -1.00 -8.23
N VAL A 267 -23.84 0.26 -8.28
CA VAL A 267 -23.86 1.08 -9.49
C VAL A 267 -23.02 0.46 -10.61
N ALA A 268 -21.78 0.06 -10.33
CA ALA A 268 -20.89 -0.53 -11.32
C ALA A 268 -21.40 -1.88 -11.86
N ALA A 269 -22.07 -2.67 -11.01
CA ALA A 269 -22.72 -3.92 -11.41
C ALA A 269 -23.94 -3.68 -12.31
N ALA A 270 -24.74 -2.65 -12.01
CA ALA A 270 -25.92 -2.29 -12.80
C ALA A 270 -25.56 -1.61 -14.14
N ALA A 271 -24.48 -0.83 -14.18
CA ALA A 271 -24.03 -0.05 -15.32
C ALA A 271 -22.51 -0.09 -15.46
N LYS A 272 -22.00 -1.11 -16.18
CA LYS A 272 -20.55 -1.34 -16.35
C LYS A 272 -19.81 -0.13 -16.92
N GLN A 273 -20.45 0.66 -17.77
CA GLN A 273 -19.88 1.88 -18.34
C GLN A 273 -19.55 2.94 -17.29
N LEU A 274 -20.19 2.93 -16.11
CA LEU A 274 -19.94 3.87 -15.03
C LEU A 274 -18.78 3.47 -14.10
N ALA A 275 -18.23 2.25 -14.26
CA ALA A 275 -17.16 1.74 -13.42
C ALA A 275 -15.95 2.70 -13.27
N PRO A 276 -15.48 3.42 -14.31
CA PRO A 276 -14.40 4.39 -14.16
C PRO A 276 -14.71 5.50 -13.16
N TRP A 277 -15.93 6.03 -13.16
CA TRP A 277 -16.36 7.07 -12.22
C TRP A 277 -16.59 6.50 -10.82
N CYS A 278 -17.14 5.29 -10.70
CA CYS A 278 -17.26 4.61 -9.40
C CYS A 278 -15.89 4.45 -8.72
N ASN A 279 -14.91 3.93 -9.46
CA ASN A 279 -13.54 3.76 -8.97
C ASN A 279 -12.89 5.08 -8.55
N TRP A 280 -13.19 6.18 -9.27
CA TRP A 280 -12.69 7.50 -8.93
C TRP A 280 -13.28 8.00 -7.61
N VAL A 281 -14.60 7.89 -7.42
CA VAL A 281 -15.26 8.28 -6.16
C VAL A 281 -14.71 7.47 -4.98
N GLU A 282 -14.55 6.16 -5.13
CA GLU A 282 -13.96 5.29 -4.11
C GLU A 282 -12.53 5.72 -3.73
N ALA A 283 -11.68 5.98 -4.74
CA ALA A 283 -10.31 6.42 -4.51
C ALA A 283 -10.25 7.76 -3.75
N GLN A 284 -11.11 8.72 -4.10
CA GLN A 284 -11.17 10.02 -3.40
C GLN A 284 -11.74 9.90 -1.99
N ALA A 285 -12.65 8.94 -1.74
CA ALA A 285 -13.16 8.67 -0.40
C ALA A 285 -12.03 8.15 0.52
N GLY A 286 -11.15 7.29 0.00
CA GLY A 286 -9.95 6.85 0.71
C GLY A 286 -8.99 8.02 1.03
N LYS A 287 -8.74 8.91 0.07
CA LYS A 287 -7.92 10.12 0.28
C LYS A 287 -8.53 11.06 1.32
N LEU A 288 -9.85 11.23 1.35
CA LEU A 288 -10.55 12.01 2.36
C LEU A 288 -10.34 11.44 3.77
N ILE A 289 -10.44 10.12 3.94
CA ILE A 289 -10.18 9.45 5.23
C ILE A 289 -8.73 9.66 5.66
N ALA A 290 -7.77 9.51 4.76
CA ALA A 290 -6.36 9.76 5.05
C ALA A 290 -6.11 11.23 5.48
N ALA A 291 -6.73 12.19 4.79
CA ALA A 291 -6.69 13.59 5.15
C ALA A 291 -7.33 13.86 6.53
N ALA A 292 -8.41 13.16 6.89
CA ALA A 292 -9.10 13.31 8.17
C ALA A 292 -8.21 12.98 9.38
N GLY A 293 -7.30 12.01 9.21
CA GLY A 293 -6.36 11.55 10.24
C GLY A 293 -5.03 12.29 10.29
N ARG A 294 -4.81 13.26 9.39
CA ARG A 294 -3.57 14.04 9.34
C ARG A 294 -3.76 15.42 9.94
N TRP A 295 -2.75 15.96 10.62
CA TRP A 295 -2.63 17.40 10.92
C TRP A 295 -1.17 17.79 10.74
N PRO A 296 -0.82 18.84 9.98
CA PRO A 296 0.57 19.12 9.68
C PRO A 296 1.30 19.86 10.82
N GLY A 297 2.60 19.57 10.92
CA GLY A 297 3.53 20.23 11.82
C GLY A 297 3.67 19.57 13.18
N HIS A 298 4.91 19.52 13.67
CA HIS A 298 5.25 19.15 15.04
C HIS A 298 6.12 20.24 15.65
N PRO A 299 5.58 21.02 16.59
CA PRO A 299 4.19 21.03 17.07
C PRO A 299 3.25 21.69 16.04
N PRO A 300 1.93 21.41 16.08
CA PRO A 300 0.98 21.80 15.04
C PRO A 300 0.93 23.32 14.89
N ILE A 301 0.99 23.85 13.66
CA ILE A 301 1.02 25.31 13.38
C ILE A 301 -0.27 25.77 12.70
N GLN A 302 -0.66 25.18 11.58
CA GLN A 302 -1.93 25.47 10.89
C GLN A 302 -2.44 24.18 10.26
N ASP A 303 -3.73 24.09 9.94
CA ASP A 303 -4.26 23.01 9.10
C ASP A 303 -3.71 23.22 7.68
N ASP A 304 -3.35 22.16 6.96
CA ASP A 304 -2.99 22.27 5.55
C ASP A 304 -4.26 22.23 4.68
N GLU A 305 -4.12 22.62 3.41
CA GLU A 305 -5.22 22.60 2.45
C GLU A 305 -5.61 21.17 2.02
N VAL A 306 -4.96 20.14 2.57
CA VAL A 306 -5.15 18.74 2.19
C VAL A 306 -6.57 18.26 2.48
N TRP A 307 -7.17 18.66 3.61
CA TRP A 307 -8.57 18.32 3.90
C TRP A 307 -9.55 19.04 2.96
N PRO A 308 -9.52 20.38 2.82
CA PRO A 308 -10.34 21.11 1.85
C PRO A 308 -10.21 20.59 0.41
N GLU A 309 -9.00 20.28 -0.03
CA GLU A 309 -8.72 19.74 -1.37
C GLU A 309 -9.33 18.35 -1.54
N ALA A 310 -9.17 17.46 -0.56
CA ALA A 310 -9.78 16.13 -0.61
C ALA A 310 -11.32 16.18 -0.61
N VAL A 311 -11.92 17.12 0.13
CA VAL A 311 -13.37 17.36 0.09
C VAL A 311 -13.80 17.81 -1.30
N ALA A 312 -13.12 18.80 -1.87
CA ALA A 312 -13.46 19.34 -3.18
C ALA A 312 -13.35 18.29 -4.28
N GLU A 313 -12.31 17.44 -4.24
CA GLU A 313 -12.07 16.41 -5.23
C GLU A 313 -13.05 15.23 -5.10
N LEU A 314 -13.42 14.82 -3.88
CA LEU A 314 -14.48 13.82 -3.68
C LEU A 314 -15.84 14.32 -4.18
N GLN A 315 -16.19 15.58 -3.90
CA GLN A 315 -17.42 16.19 -4.40
C GLN A 315 -17.42 16.27 -5.93
N ARG A 316 -16.29 16.65 -6.54
CA ARG A 316 -16.11 16.67 -7.99
C ARG A 316 -16.33 15.28 -8.60
N ALA A 317 -15.69 14.24 -8.04
CA ALA A 317 -15.86 12.87 -8.49
C ALA A 317 -17.31 12.40 -8.40
N SER A 318 -18.01 12.72 -7.29
CA SER A 318 -19.42 12.36 -7.08
C SER A 318 -20.36 13.07 -8.06
N GLN A 319 -20.12 14.35 -8.35
CA GLN A 319 -20.88 15.12 -9.34
C GLN A 319 -20.65 14.57 -10.75
N ALA A 320 -19.41 14.20 -11.08
CA ALA A 320 -19.06 13.59 -12.36
C ALA A 320 -19.74 12.23 -12.56
N LEU A 321 -19.77 11.37 -11.54
CA LEU A 321 -20.52 10.11 -11.56
C LEU A 321 -22.01 10.37 -11.81
N SER A 322 -22.59 11.36 -11.13
CA SER A 322 -24.00 11.71 -11.29
C SER A 322 -24.32 12.26 -12.69
N ALA A 323 -23.43 13.06 -13.27
CA ALA A 323 -23.54 13.56 -14.64
C ALA A 323 -23.41 12.44 -15.68
N ALA A 324 -22.40 11.57 -15.52
CA ALA A 324 -22.19 10.43 -16.39
C ALA A 324 -23.38 9.46 -16.36
N TRP A 325 -24.00 9.27 -15.20
CA TRP A 325 -25.23 8.47 -15.07
C TRP A 325 -26.42 9.09 -15.81
N ARG A 326 -26.59 10.42 -15.78
CA ARG A 326 -27.65 11.12 -16.52
C ARG A 326 -27.42 11.17 -18.03
N GLY A 327 -26.21 10.85 -18.49
CA GLY A 327 -25.79 11.03 -19.87
C GLY A 327 -25.39 12.47 -20.21
N ASP A 328 -25.17 13.31 -19.20
CA ASP A 328 -24.65 14.67 -19.37
C ASP A 328 -23.14 14.64 -19.70
N GLU A 329 -22.59 15.75 -20.19
CA GLU A 329 -21.14 15.92 -20.32
C GLU A 329 -20.48 15.85 -18.93
N ALA A 330 -19.75 14.76 -18.68
CA ALA A 330 -19.08 14.50 -17.41
C ALA A 330 -17.57 14.54 -17.58
N PRO A 331 -16.81 15.15 -16.64
CA PRO A 331 -15.36 15.11 -16.69
C PRO A 331 -14.91 13.65 -16.57
N MET A 332 -13.97 13.26 -17.44
CA MET A 332 -13.37 11.94 -17.38
C MET A 332 -12.56 11.81 -16.08
N PRO A 333 -12.60 10.63 -15.42
CA PRO A 333 -11.73 10.35 -14.30
C PRO A 333 -10.26 10.62 -14.69
N PRO A 334 -9.47 11.28 -13.83
CA PRO A 334 -8.05 11.46 -14.09
C PRO A 334 -7.41 10.07 -14.27
N GLU A 335 -6.50 9.97 -15.24
CA GLU A 335 -5.74 8.75 -15.47
C GLU A 335 -5.08 8.35 -14.15
N ARG A 336 -5.25 7.10 -13.73
CA ARG A 336 -4.69 6.61 -12.46
C ARG A 336 -3.20 6.93 -12.49
N GLU A 337 -2.75 7.86 -11.65
CA GLU A 337 -1.38 7.80 -11.16
C GLU A 337 -1.29 6.45 -10.45
N VAL A 338 -0.79 5.46 -11.17
CA VAL A 338 -0.32 4.23 -10.55
C VAL A 338 0.78 4.73 -9.63
N MET A 339 0.47 4.88 -8.34
CA MET A 339 1.50 4.80 -7.33
C MET A 339 2.09 3.41 -7.51
N THR A 340 3.11 3.31 -8.35
CA THR A 340 4.03 2.19 -8.32
C THR A 340 4.50 2.15 -6.88
N GLU A 341 4.19 1.07 -6.16
CA GLU A 341 4.96 0.74 -4.97
C GLU A 341 6.42 0.95 -5.36
N PRO A 342 7.20 1.74 -4.60
CA PRO A 342 8.58 2.00 -4.96
C PRO A 342 9.22 0.63 -5.22
N GLU A 343 9.68 0.41 -6.46
CA GLU A 343 10.29 -0.87 -6.83
C GLU A 343 11.34 -1.17 -5.78
N GLU A 344 11.12 -2.26 -5.04
CA GLU A 344 12.02 -2.65 -3.98
C GLU A 344 13.42 -2.79 -4.58
N THR A 345 14.34 -1.95 -4.12
CA THR A 345 15.73 -1.99 -4.58
C THR A 345 16.30 -3.37 -4.31
N GLU A 346 17.27 -3.80 -5.12
CA GLU A 346 17.98 -5.08 -4.93
C GLU A 346 18.54 -5.20 -3.49
N GLN A 347 18.99 -4.08 -2.91
CA GLN A 347 19.45 -4.00 -1.54
C GLN A 347 18.34 -4.22 -0.50
N GLN A 348 17.15 -3.63 -0.69
CA GLN A 348 16.01 -3.84 0.19
C GLN A 348 15.50 -5.29 0.13
N ARG A 349 15.46 -5.87 -1.09
CA ARG A 349 15.13 -7.28 -1.30
C ARG A 349 16.11 -8.20 -0.58
N ALA A 350 17.42 -7.98 -0.80
CA ALA A 350 18.47 -8.77 -0.16
C ALA A 350 18.41 -8.68 1.37
N ALA A 351 18.13 -7.48 1.93
CA ALA A 351 17.97 -7.30 3.37
C ALA A 351 16.74 -8.03 3.93
N ARG A 352 15.61 -8.05 3.21
CA ARG A 352 14.42 -8.82 3.59
C ARG A 352 14.69 -10.32 3.55
N GLU A 353 15.23 -10.82 2.44
CA GLU A 353 15.54 -12.25 2.26
C GLU A 353 16.53 -12.75 3.32
N HIS A 354 17.51 -11.91 3.70
CA HIS A 354 18.44 -12.23 4.78
C HIS A 354 17.75 -12.30 6.14
N ARG A 355 16.80 -11.40 6.42
CA ARG A 355 16.00 -11.45 7.65
C ARG A 355 15.15 -12.72 7.73
N GLU A 356 14.50 -13.10 6.63
CA GLU A 356 13.74 -14.36 6.52
C GLU A 356 14.65 -15.58 6.75
N LEU A 357 15.87 -15.58 6.22
CA LEU A 357 16.86 -16.63 6.47
C LEU A 357 17.22 -16.76 7.96
N LEU A 358 17.40 -15.65 8.66
CA LEU A 358 17.68 -15.67 10.11
C LEU A 358 16.47 -16.17 10.91
N ASP A 359 15.26 -15.83 10.51
CA ASP A 359 14.03 -16.33 11.15
C ASP A 359 13.86 -17.84 10.97
N LEU A 360 14.15 -18.36 9.77
CA LEU A 360 14.16 -19.80 9.47
C LEU A 360 15.11 -20.59 10.36
N THR A 361 16.23 -19.98 10.78
CA THR A 361 17.24 -20.63 11.64
C THR A 361 16.98 -20.45 13.13
N GLY A 362 15.95 -19.69 13.51
CA GLY A 362 15.50 -19.52 14.89
C GLY A 362 15.36 -20.82 15.71
N PRO A 363 14.87 -21.95 15.17
CA PRO A 363 14.84 -23.22 15.89
C PRO A 363 16.21 -23.71 16.38
N TRP A 364 17.29 -23.57 15.60
CA TRP A 364 18.66 -23.98 15.99
C TRP A 364 19.26 -23.07 17.05
N VAL A 365 18.87 -21.79 17.05
CA VAL A 365 19.28 -20.84 18.07
C VAL A 365 18.61 -21.14 19.41
N ARG A 366 17.31 -21.48 19.39
CA ARG A 366 16.50 -21.71 20.60
C ARG A 366 16.79 -23.03 21.31
N VAL A 367 17.18 -24.09 20.59
CA VAL A 367 17.40 -25.42 21.19
C VAL A 367 18.73 -26.04 20.78
N THR A 368 19.27 -26.94 21.62
CA THR A 368 20.61 -27.52 21.43
C THR A 368 20.65 -28.85 20.70
N HIS A 369 19.51 -29.51 20.46
CA HIS A 369 19.46 -30.89 19.94
C HIS A 369 19.15 -31.00 18.44
N ARG A 370 19.03 -29.88 17.71
CA ARG A 370 18.67 -29.90 16.28
C ARG A 370 19.80 -30.49 15.44
N PRO A 371 19.51 -31.39 14.48
CA PRO A 371 20.55 -31.93 13.60
C PRO A 371 21.17 -30.82 12.74
N TYR A 372 22.42 -31.03 12.33
CA TYR A 372 23.08 -30.17 11.37
C TYR A 372 22.28 -30.08 10.06
N ASN A 373 22.20 -28.88 9.49
CA ASN A 373 21.61 -28.63 8.18
C ASN A 373 22.64 -27.89 7.31
N SER A 374 23.23 -28.61 6.34
CA SER A 374 24.28 -28.06 5.47
C SER A 374 23.78 -26.98 4.52
N GLU A 375 22.55 -27.10 4.02
CA GLU A 375 21.95 -26.12 3.12
C GLU A 375 21.75 -24.78 3.85
N LEU A 376 21.16 -24.80 5.05
CA LEU A 376 20.98 -23.60 5.87
C LEU A 376 22.31 -22.99 6.31
N TYR A 377 23.30 -23.83 6.64
CA TYR A 377 24.64 -23.34 6.96
C TYR A 377 25.27 -22.60 5.77
N THR A 378 25.22 -23.21 4.58
CA THR A 378 25.79 -22.62 3.35
C THR A 378 25.13 -21.28 3.04
N ARG A 379 23.79 -21.22 3.06
CA ARG A 379 23.04 -19.97 2.83
C ARG A 379 23.42 -18.86 3.81
N LEU A 380 23.64 -19.20 5.08
CA LEU A 380 24.07 -18.22 6.09
C LEU A 380 25.48 -17.71 5.82
N VAL A 381 26.41 -18.60 5.45
CA VAL A 381 27.78 -18.24 5.10
C VAL A 381 27.81 -17.34 3.86
N ASP A 382 27.06 -17.67 2.81
CA ASP A 382 26.92 -16.85 1.60
C ASP A 382 26.34 -15.46 1.92
N GLY A 383 25.37 -15.41 2.83
CA GLY A 383 24.76 -14.16 3.30
C GLY A 383 25.68 -13.27 4.14
N MET A 384 26.80 -13.79 4.69
CA MET A 384 27.71 -12.99 5.51
C MET A 384 28.34 -11.83 4.73
N HIS A 385 28.66 -12.03 3.45
CA HIS A 385 29.21 -10.95 2.60
C HIS A 385 28.22 -9.78 2.48
N LEU A 386 26.92 -10.07 2.33
CA LEU A 386 25.87 -9.04 2.19
C LEU A 386 25.77 -8.15 3.44
N VAL A 387 26.01 -8.71 4.62
CA VAL A 387 25.87 -7.98 5.90
C VAL A 387 27.19 -7.50 6.49
N SER A 388 28.32 -7.81 5.86
CA SER A 388 29.66 -7.41 6.33
C SER A 388 29.91 -5.90 6.31
N GLY A 389 29.18 -5.17 5.46
CA GLY A 389 29.22 -3.71 5.39
C GLY A 389 28.22 -3.01 6.33
N LEU A 390 27.37 -3.76 7.04
CA LEU A 390 26.37 -3.16 7.93
C LEU A 390 27.02 -2.69 9.24
N PRO A 391 26.70 -1.47 9.71
CA PRO A 391 27.25 -0.97 10.96
C PRO A 391 26.69 -1.73 12.18
N GLU A 392 27.51 -1.84 13.23
CA GLU A 392 27.11 -2.46 14.51
C GLU A 392 26.23 -1.52 15.37
N ILE A 393 25.00 -1.23 14.91
CA ILE A 393 24.02 -0.39 15.61
C ILE A 393 22.83 -1.19 16.14
N GLN A 394 22.12 -0.65 17.14
CA GLN A 394 21.07 -1.35 17.87
C GLN A 394 19.97 -1.93 16.96
N SER A 395 19.48 -1.16 15.99
CA SER A 395 18.47 -1.60 15.02
C SER A 395 18.91 -2.77 14.13
N LEU A 396 20.22 -2.94 13.92
CA LEU A 396 20.79 -3.96 13.04
C LEU A 396 21.40 -5.16 13.79
N LEU A 397 21.46 -5.13 15.13
CA LEU A 397 22.02 -6.23 15.94
C LEU A 397 21.40 -7.59 15.64
N GLY A 398 20.11 -7.62 15.30
CA GLY A 398 19.40 -8.86 14.96
C GLY A 398 19.80 -9.47 13.62
N VAL A 399 20.29 -8.66 12.68
CA VAL A 399 20.52 -9.05 11.27
C VAL A 399 21.98 -8.91 10.80
N GLY A 400 22.83 -8.24 11.56
CA GLY A 400 24.22 -7.98 11.19
C GLY A 400 25.11 -9.23 11.16
N LEU A 401 26.39 -9.01 10.80
CA LEU A 401 27.40 -10.05 10.60
C LEU A 401 27.51 -11.01 11.80
N GLU A 402 27.59 -10.46 13.01
CA GLU A 402 27.71 -11.24 14.26
C GLU A 402 26.48 -12.12 14.51
N SER A 403 25.27 -11.65 14.20
CA SER A 403 24.05 -12.45 14.32
C SER A 403 24.06 -13.59 13.29
N THR A 404 24.45 -13.29 12.06
CA THR A 404 24.54 -14.27 10.97
C THR A 404 25.56 -15.38 11.29
N ALA A 405 26.76 -15.01 11.71
CA ALA A 405 27.81 -15.95 12.12
C ALA A 405 27.37 -16.83 13.31
N ARG A 406 26.68 -16.23 14.29
CA ARG A 406 26.10 -16.96 15.43
C ARG A 406 25.05 -17.98 14.98
N HIS A 407 24.16 -17.61 14.05
CA HIS A 407 23.16 -18.53 13.51
C HIS A 407 23.85 -19.68 12.75
N ALA A 408 24.86 -19.39 11.94
CA ALA A 408 25.63 -20.40 11.20
C ALA A 408 26.29 -21.40 12.17
N SER A 409 26.94 -20.90 13.22
CA SER A 409 27.57 -21.77 14.21
C SER A 409 26.55 -22.61 14.98
N ARG A 410 25.34 -22.08 15.28
CA ARG A 410 24.27 -22.86 15.92
C ARG A 410 23.70 -23.93 15.01
N VAL A 411 23.60 -23.68 13.71
CA VAL A 411 23.22 -24.69 12.71
C VAL A 411 24.26 -25.81 12.66
N ALA A 412 25.55 -25.46 12.71
CA ALA A 412 26.67 -26.41 12.73
C ALA A 412 26.87 -27.18 14.05
N ARG A 413 26.19 -26.80 15.15
CA ARG A 413 26.48 -27.29 16.51
C ARG A 413 26.60 -28.81 16.63
N ASN A 414 25.71 -29.55 15.98
CA ASN A 414 25.58 -31.00 16.15
C ASN A 414 26.15 -31.81 14.98
N VAL A 415 27.08 -31.24 14.22
CA VAL A 415 27.85 -31.99 13.23
C VAL A 415 28.94 -32.82 13.92
N ASP A 416 29.43 -33.86 13.25
CA ASP A 416 30.57 -34.66 13.74
C ASP A 416 31.88 -33.84 13.72
N ASP A 417 32.87 -34.28 14.48
CA ASP A 417 34.11 -33.50 14.66
C ASP A 417 34.96 -33.39 13.39
N GLU A 418 34.88 -34.35 12.46
CA GLU A 418 35.60 -34.28 11.19
C GLU A 418 35.02 -33.18 10.31
N THR A 419 33.70 -33.16 10.15
CA THR A 419 33.02 -32.09 9.43
C THR A 419 33.18 -30.75 10.15
N TYR A 420 33.17 -30.71 11.49
CA TYR A 420 33.37 -29.45 12.21
C TYR A 420 34.74 -28.81 11.91
N ARG A 421 35.80 -29.62 11.82
CA ARG A 421 37.14 -29.14 11.39
C ARG A 421 37.11 -28.61 9.96
N PHE A 422 36.40 -29.29 9.06
CA PHE A 422 36.23 -28.82 7.70
C PHE A 422 35.52 -27.45 7.67
N LEU A 423 34.49 -27.24 8.49
CA LEU A 423 33.80 -25.95 8.60
C LEU A 423 34.73 -24.84 9.15
N ILE A 424 35.63 -25.16 10.08
CA ILE A 424 36.65 -24.21 10.57
C ILE A 424 37.59 -23.80 9.43
N GLN A 425 38.07 -24.76 8.63
CA GLN A 425 38.93 -24.48 7.48
C GLN A 425 38.23 -23.64 6.42
N GLN A 426 36.98 -23.98 6.07
CA GLN A 426 36.15 -23.19 5.16
C GLN A 426 35.91 -21.77 5.66
N ALA A 427 35.65 -21.60 6.97
CA ALA A 427 35.49 -20.29 7.57
C ALA A 427 36.74 -19.41 7.40
N ALA A 428 37.94 -20.01 7.41
CA ALA A 428 39.19 -19.28 7.27
C ALA A 428 39.47 -18.77 5.84
N GLU A 429 38.82 -19.37 4.86
CA GLU A 429 38.92 -18.98 3.44
C GLU A 429 38.00 -17.79 3.11
N LEU A 430 37.04 -17.46 3.98
CA LEU A 430 36.09 -16.38 3.75
C LEU A 430 36.76 -15.02 3.62
N ARG A 431 36.19 -14.19 2.75
CA ARG A 431 36.52 -12.77 2.60
C ARG A 431 35.21 -11.95 2.60
N PRO A 432 35.21 -10.71 3.11
CA PRO A 432 36.33 -10.00 3.77
C PRO A 432 36.77 -10.63 5.11
N LEU A 433 37.90 -10.18 5.67
CA LEU A 433 38.50 -10.75 6.88
C LEU A 433 37.52 -10.80 8.07
N CYS A 434 36.63 -9.80 8.19
CA CYS A 434 35.60 -9.75 9.22
C CYS A 434 34.65 -10.95 9.16
N CYS A 435 34.30 -11.45 7.97
CA CYS A 435 33.46 -12.64 7.81
C CYS A 435 34.14 -13.88 8.39
N ALA A 436 35.41 -14.10 8.02
CA ALA A 436 36.18 -15.24 8.51
C ALA A 436 36.31 -15.22 10.03
N VAL A 437 36.72 -14.08 10.58
CA VAL A 437 36.96 -13.93 12.03
C VAL A 437 35.64 -14.04 12.82
N ALA A 438 34.55 -13.46 12.34
CA ALA A 438 33.24 -13.57 12.99
C ALA A 438 32.76 -15.03 13.04
N LEU A 439 32.84 -15.77 11.93
CA LEU A 439 32.43 -17.17 11.87
C LEU A 439 33.31 -18.05 12.75
N LEU A 440 34.63 -17.91 12.66
CA LEU A 440 35.59 -18.64 13.50
C LEU A 440 35.36 -18.39 14.99
N ARG A 441 35.09 -17.14 15.39
CA ARG A 441 34.74 -16.78 16.77
C ARG A 441 33.48 -17.50 17.25
N HIS A 442 32.41 -17.52 16.44
CA HIS A 442 31.16 -18.19 16.84
C HIS A 442 31.24 -19.71 16.79
N LEU A 443 32.04 -20.28 15.89
CA LEU A 443 32.41 -21.70 15.90
C LEU A 443 33.19 -22.04 17.18
N MET A 444 34.21 -21.27 17.52
CA MET A 444 34.96 -21.41 18.79
C MET A 444 34.02 -21.37 20.00
N LEU A 445 33.13 -20.37 20.10
CA LEU A 445 32.18 -20.24 21.21
C LEU A 445 31.19 -21.41 21.25
N THR A 446 30.80 -21.94 20.09
CA THR A 446 29.88 -23.07 20.01
C THR A 446 30.56 -24.37 20.42
N ALA A 447 31.78 -24.63 19.91
CA ALA A 447 32.61 -25.76 20.33
C ALA A 447 32.85 -25.75 21.85
N LYS A 448 33.18 -24.59 22.42
CA LYS A 448 33.30 -24.41 23.87
C LYS A 448 32.01 -24.79 24.60
N SER A 449 30.86 -24.27 24.15
CA SER A 449 29.56 -24.59 24.76
C SER A 449 29.10 -26.04 24.58
N SER A 450 29.75 -26.77 23.67
CA SER A 450 29.51 -28.19 23.39
C SER A 450 30.61 -29.10 23.94
N GLU A 451 31.49 -28.57 24.81
CA GLU A 451 32.58 -29.31 25.46
C GLU A 451 33.56 -29.96 24.47
N ARG A 452 33.80 -29.30 23.32
CA ARG A 452 34.71 -29.76 22.26
C ARG A 452 36.01 -28.94 22.26
N ASP A 453 36.81 -29.10 23.31
CA ASP A 453 37.99 -28.25 23.60
C ASP A 453 39.02 -28.22 22.45
N SER A 454 39.28 -29.35 21.76
CA SER A 454 40.19 -29.39 20.61
C SER A 454 39.69 -28.47 19.48
N LEU A 455 38.42 -28.57 19.13
CA LEU A 455 37.81 -27.77 18.06
C LEU A 455 37.72 -26.29 18.44
N GLN A 456 37.47 -26.00 19.72
CA GLN A 456 37.54 -24.63 20.23
C GLN A 456 38.94 -24.05 19.99
N GLU A 457 39.99 -24.77 20.36
CA GLU A 457 41.36 -24.29 20.21
C GLU A 457 41.77 -24.18 18.74
N GLU A 458 41.39 -25.14 17.90
CA GLU A 458 41.62 -25.08 16.45
C GLU A 458 40.99 -23.82 15.81
N ALA A 459 39.71 -23.53 16.12
CA ALA A 459 39.04 -22.33 15.62
C ALA A 459 39.70 -21.03 16.14
N ARG A 460 40.14 -21.02 17.41
CA ARG A 460 40.86 -19.88 18.00
C ARG A 460 42.19 -19.63 17.31
N MET A 461 42.97 -20.69 17.07
CA MET A 461 44.27 -20.62 16.41
C MET A 461 44.15 -20.11 14.98
N GLU A 462 43.11 -20.52 14.26
CA GLU A 462 42.87 -20.07 12.90
C GLU A 462 42.46 -18.58 12.83
N ALA A 463 41.61 -18.13 13.75
CA ALA A 463 41.27 -16.70 13.87
C ALA A 463 42.52 -15.86 14.19
N MET A 464 43.35 -16.34 15.12
CA MET A 464 44.62 -15.71 15.46
C MET A 464 45.57 -15.65 14.26
N ARG A 465 45.71 -16.76 13.51
CA ARG A 465 46.57 -16.83 12.31
C ARG A 465 46.18 -15.77 11.28
N LEU A 466 44.89 -15.62 11.01
CA LEU A 466 44.37 -14.64 10.05
C LEU A 466 44.61 -13.20 10.50
N LEU A 467 44.26 -12.88 11.75
CA LEU A 467 44.41 -11.53 12.31
C LEU A 467 45.87 -11.08 12.34
N LEU A 468 46.80 -11.97 12.69
CA LEU A 468 48.24 -11.66 12.75
C LEU A 468 48.93 -11.62 11.38
N ALA A 469 48.35 -12.26 10.36
CA ALA A 469 48.88 -12.25 9.01
C ALA A 469 48.48 -10.99 8.21
N GLU A 470 47.39 -10.32 8.61
CA GLU A 470 46.88 -9.16 7.89
C GLU A 470 47.79 -7.93 8.07
N THR A 471 48.07 -7.20 6.99
CA THR A 471 49.13 -6.18 7.00
C THR A 471 48.64 -4.76 7.19
N TRP A 472 47.33 -4.48 7.05
CA TRP A 472 46.69 -3.17 7.21
C TRP A 472 47.34 -2.00 6.41
N LYS A 473 48.24 -2.31 5.48
CA LYS A 473 48.92 -1.34 4.59
C LYS A 473 48.15 -1.07 3.30
N VAL A 474 47.16 -1.91 3.00
CA VAL A 474 46.41 -1.87 1.74
C VAL A 474 45.07 -1.18 2.00
N PRO A 475 44.70 -0.11 1.27
CA PRO A 475 43.44 0.60 1.46
C PRO A 475 42.21 -0.31 1.37
N ASP A 476 42.19 -1.25 0.42
CA ASP A 476 41.07 -2.17 0.22
C ASP A 476 40.75 -3.00 1.47
N VAL A 477 41.76 -3.38 2.27
CA VAL A 477 41.56 -4.10 3.54
C VAL A 477 40.74 -3.26 4.53
N TRP A 478 40.94 -1.95 4.56
CA TRP A 478 40.17 -1.05 5.42
C TRP A 478 38.74 -0.90 4.91
N VAL A 479 38.56 -0.74 3.60
CA VAL A 479 37.25 -0.58 2.94
C VAL A 479 36.40 -1.84 3.16
N ASP A 480 36.96 -2.99 2.85
CA ASP A 480 36.33 -4.31 2.98
C ASP A 480 35.92 -4.64 4.42
N ASN A 481 36.58 -4.04 5.42
CA ASN A 481 36.33 -4.29 6.83
C ASN A 481 35.83 -3.04 7.57
N LYS A 482 35.34 -2.00 6.87
CA LYS A 482 35.05 -0.67 7.46
C LYS A 482 34.22 -0.74 8.74
N ALA A 483 33.11 -1.47 8.73
CA ALA A 483 32.20 -1.57 9.87
C ALA A 483 32.77 -2.35 11.08
N HIS A 484 33.83 -3.16 10.87
CA HIS A 484 34.35 -4.10 11.87
C HIS A 484 35.84 -3.91 12.18
N THR A 485 36.51 -2.94 11.57
CA THR A 485 37.97 -2.74 11.67
C THR A 485 38.43 -2.52 13.12
N ARG A 486 37.76 -1.62 13.86
CA ARG A 486 38.03 -1.39 15.29
C ARG A 486 38.01 -2.70 16.10
N ARG A 487 37.05 -3.59 15.80
CA ARG A 487 36.89 -4.89 16.48
C ARG A 487 38.00 -5.86 16.11
N LEU A 488 38.32 -5.96 14.82
CA LEU A 488 39.41 -6.81 14.33
C LEU A 488 40.76 -6.41 14.94
N LEU A 489 41.08 -5.12 14.97
CA LEU A 489 42.32 -4.61 15.56
C LEU A 489 42.36 -4.82 17.08
N SER A 490 41.22 -4.67 17.77
CA SER A 490 41.13 -4.99 19.20
C SER A 490 41.35 -6.48 19.48
N MET A 491 40.73 -7.38 18.69
CA MET A 491 41.00 -8.82 18.78
C MET A 491 42.46 -9.17 18.42
N THR A 492 43.06 -8.45 17.47
CA THR A 492 44.49 -8.61 17.13
C THR A 492 45.36 -8.25 18.32
N ALA A 493 45.01 -7.19 19.06
CA ALA A 493 45.71 -6.77 20.27
C ALA A 493 45.58 -7.81 21.40
N GLU A 494 44.41 -8.46 21.54
CA GLU A 494 44.18 -9.56 22.48
C GLU A 494 45.08 -10.78 22.19
N PHE A 495 45.34 -11.09 20.91
CA PHE A 495 46.20 -12.21 20.52
C PHE A 495 47.70 -11.88 20.45
N SER A 496 48.06 -10.60 20.29
CA SER A 496 49.44 -10.13 20.23
C SER A 496 49.75 -9.19 21.39
N SER A 497 49.68 -7.88 21.16
CA SER A 497 49.74 -6.84 22.18
C SER A 497 49.26 -5.51 21.62
N ILE A 498 48.87 -4.60 22.50
CA ILE A 498 48.54 -3.21 22.17
C ILE A 498 49.69 -2.53 21.39
N ALA A 499 50.94 -2.74 21.84
CA ALA A 499 52.11 -2.17 21.20
C ALA A 499 52.37 -2.73 19.79
N ALA A 500 52.10 -4.02 19.57
CA ALA A 500 52.27 -4.64 18.25
C ALA A 500 51.29 -4.03 17.24
N VAL A 501 50.00 -3.92 17.59
CA VAL A 501 48.99 -3.30 16.72
C VAL A 501 49.33 -1.83 16.46
N ARG A 502 49.70 -1.07 17.50
CA ARG A 502 50.13 0.33 17.34
C ARG A 502 51.29 0.47 16.36
N ASN A 503 52.34 -0.35 16.49
CA ASN A 503 53.50 -0.32 15.61
C ASN A 503 53.15 -0.69 14.16
N THR A 504 52.24 -1.65 13.95
CA THR A 504 51.72 -2.00 12.62
C THR A 504 51.03 -0.80 11.97
N LEU A 505 50.16 -0.11 12.71
CA LEU A 505 49.42 1.05 12.21
C LEU A 505 50.35 2.26 11.94
N VAL A 506 51.33 2.51 12.80
CA VAL A 506 52.38 3.53 12.55
C VAL A 506 53.14 3.19 11.27
N THR A 507 53.58 1.95 11.11
CA THR A 507 54.29 1.50 9.91
C THR A 507 53.43 1.65 8.65
N ALA A 508 52.12 1.42 8.76
CA ALA A 508 51.19 1.58 7.64
C ALA A 508 51.01 3.05 7.24
N ILE A 509 50.71 3.94 8.19
CA ILE A 509 50.47 5.37 7.89
C ILE A 509 51.75 6.11 7.49
N ASP A 510 52.92 5.67 7.99
CA ASP A 510 54.23 6.20 7.55
C ASP A 510 54.59 5.74 6.14
N HIS A 511 54.17 4.53 5.75
CA HIS A 511 54.37 3.99 4.41
C HIS A 511 53.50 4.72 3.37
N ASP A 512 52.22 4.89 3.67
CA ASP A 512 51.27 5.60 2.83
C ASP A 512 50.34 6.47 3.67
N ALA A 513 50.58 7.78 3.63
CA ALA A 513 49.74 8.73 4.33
C ALA A 513 48.33 8.86 3.69
N GLY A 514 48.14 8.34 2.47
CA GLY A 514 46.83 8.21 1.81
C GLY A 514 45.89 7.22 2.50
N LEU A 515 46.38 6.42 3.45
CA LEU A 515 45.55 5.56 4.30
C LEU A 515 44.71 6.34 5.32
N LEU A 516 45.01 7.62 5.55
CA LEU A 516 44.33 8.41 6.59
C LEU A 516 42.80 8.33 6.50
N PRO A 517 42.13 8.56 5.36
CA PRO A 517 40.67 8.56 5.31
C PRO A 517 40.06 7.21 5.66
N VAL A 518 40.57 6.12 5.06
CA VAL A 518 40.05 4.77 5.31
C VAL A 518 40.39 4.27 6.72
N MET A 519 41.49 4.75 7.31
CA MET A 519 41.86 4.48 8.69
C MET A 519 40.88 5.13 9.67
N LEU A 520 40.54 6.40 9.46
CA LEU A 520 39.57 7.12 10.29
C LEU A 520 38.17 6.51 10.16
N ASP A 521 37.76 6.15 8.95
CA ASP A 521 36.50 5.43 8.71
C ASP A 521 36.41 4.11 9.46
N GLY A 522 37.51 3.33 9.49
CA GLY A 522 37.53 2.00 10.11
C GLY A 522 37.57 2.01 11.65
N ILE A 523 38.05 3.10 12.27
CA ILE A 523 38.08 3.24 13.73
C ILE A 523 36.85 3.94 14.30
N ALA A 524 36.07 4.61 13.44
CA ALA A 524 34.87 5.33 13.82
C ALA A 524 33.82 4.38 14.41
N GLN A 525 33.08 4.89 15.39
CA GLN A 525 31.99 4.22 16.07
C GLN A 525 30.67 4.63 15.42
N TRP A 526 29.77 3.68 15.24
CA TRP A 526 28.49 3.94 14.61
C TRP A 526 27.42 4.24 15.66
N SER A 527 26.67 5.30 15.43
CA SER A 527 25.49 5.69 16.22
C SER A 527 24.23 5.62 15.37
N GLU A 528 23.15 5.16 15.97
CA GLU A 528 21.84 5.13 15.33
C GLU A 528 21.23 6.53 15.36
N GLN A 529 20.92 7.09 14.19
CA GLN A 529 20.15 8.31 14.11
C GLN A 529 18.68 7.93 14.11
N ARG A 530 17.97 8.42 15.12
CA ARG A 530 16.52 8.29 15.21
C ARG A 530 15.88 9.64 15.02
N ASP A 531 14.79 9.62 14.28
CA ASP A 531 13.90 10.76 14.23
C ASP A 531 13.44 11.08 15.66
N ARG A 532 13.70 12.31 16.11
CA ARG A 532 13.51 12.71 17.51
C ARG A 532 12.02 12.68 17.91
N GLU A 533 11.11 12.68 16.95
CA GLU A 533 9.67 12.77 17.18
C GLU A 533 9.01 11.39 17.17
N THR A 534 9.33 10.58 16.18
CA THR A 534 8.74 9.26 15.92
C THR A 534 9.54 8.11 16.50
N TRP A 535 10.77 8.36 16.94
CA TRP A 535 11.75 7.33 17.35
C TRP A 535 12.04 6.30 16.26
N GLN A 536 11.64 6.57 15.01
CA GLN A 536 11.92 5.72 13.87
C GLN A 536 13.38 5.87 13.45
N TYR A 537 13.93 4.78 12.92
CA TYR A 537 15.27 4.79 12.33
C TYR A 537 15.30 5.78 11.16
N SER A 538 16.17 6.80 11.28
CA SER A 538 16.36 7.85 10.27
C SER A 538 17.69 7.74 9.54
N GLY A 539 18.64 6.96 10.09
CA GLY A 539 19.95 6.74 9.48
C GLY A 539 20.99 6.23 10.48
N ALA A 540 22.24 6.20 10.04
CA ALA A 540 23.38 5.91 10.89
C ALA A 540 24.47 6.96 10.62
N SER A 541 25.13 7.40 11.68
CA SER A 541 26.30 8.28 11.61
C SER A 541 27.50 7.59 12.22
N CYS A 542 28.70 7.88 11.71
CA CYS A 542 29.95 7.42 12.31
C CYS A 542 30.63 8.57 13.05
N GLN A 543 31.26 8.34 14.19
CA GLN A 543 31.96 9.36 14.99
C GLN A 543 33.07 8.73 15.83
N ILE A 544 34.09 9.49 16.20
CA ILE A 544 35.20 9.05 17.05
C ILE A 544 35.03 9.71 18.40
N ASN A 545 34.36 9.00 19.31
CA ASN A 545 34.11 9.48 20.66
C ASN A 545 35.24 9.06 21.61
N GLU A 546 35.96 7.98 21.28
CA GLU A 546 37.13 7.51 22.01
C GLU A 546 38.12 6.79 21.08
N LEU A 547 39.41 6.97 21.35
CA LEU A 547 40.49 6.29 20.66
C LEU A 547 40.98 5.08 21.48
N PRO A 548 41.03 3.87 20.91
CA PRO A 548 41.56 2.70 21.61
C PRO A 548 43.02 2.88 21.98
N GLU A 549 43.49 2.25 23.06
CA GLU A 549 44.90 2.33 23.47
C GLU A 549 45.88 1.88 22.37
N TRP A 550 45.48 0.94 21.51
CA TRP A 550 46.33 0.48 20.40
C TRP A 550 46.40 1.47 19.23
N PHE A 551 45.55 2.50 19.21
CA PHE A 551 45.56 3.50 18.14
C PHE A 551 46.75 4.46 18.29
N PRO A 552 47.52 4.74 17.22
CA PRO A 552 48.67 5.64 17.29
C PRO A 552 48.24 7.12 17.20
N THR A 553 47.56 7.60 18.25
CA THR A 553 46.95 8.94 18.31
C THR A 553 47.91 10.07 17.92
N GLU A 554 49.10 10.12 18.52
CA GLU A 554 50.08 11.19 18.26
C GLU A 554 50.59 11.19 16.81
N GLN A 555 50.90 10.01 16.28
CA GLN A 555 51.40 9.86 14.91
C GLN A 555 50.32 10.23 13.90
N VAL A 556 49.09 9.75 14.09
CA VAL A 556 47.96 10.07 13.21
C VAL A 556 47.60 11.55 13.30
N ALA A 557 47.59 12.14 14.50
CA ALA A 557 47.38 13.58 14.67
C ALA A 557 48.46 14.41 13.94
N ALA A 558 49.72 13.97 13.93
CA ALA A 558 50.77 14.61 13.16
C ALA A 558 50.54 14.50 11.65
N VAL A 559 50.06 13.35 11.15
CA VAL A 559 49.68 13.18 9.73
C VAL A 559 48.50 14.08 9.36
N ILE A 560 47.47 14.16 10.22
CA ILE A 560 46.31 15.04 10.03
C ILE A 560 46.78 16.49 9.92
N ARG A 561 47.58 17.01 10.86
CA ARG A 561 48.07 18.40 10.81
C ARG A 561 48.91 18.70 9.57
N ARG A 562 49.58 17.69 9.01
CA ARG A 562 50.36 17.82 7.77
C ARG A 562 49.47 17.86 6.52
N GLN A 563 48.44 17.02 6.45
CA GLN A 563 47.55 16.91 5.28
C GLN A 563 46.41 17.93 5.29
N LEU A 564 45.92 18.28 6.48
CA LEU A 564 44.77 19.15 6.76
C LEU A 564 45.19 20.28 7.72
N PRO A 565 46.09 21.20 7.29
CA PRO A 565 46.70 22.20 8.18
C PRO A 565 45.72 23.26 8.72
N HIS A 566 44.56 23.41 8.08
CA HIS A 566 43.53 24.38 8.48
C HIS A 566 42.47 23.78 9.39
N LEU A 567 42.54 22.47 9.69
CA LEU A 567 41.54 21.79 10.47
C LEU A 567 41.74 22.06 11.97
N GLU A 568 40.72 22.60 12.61
CA GLU A 568 40.72 22.86 14.05
C GLU A 568 40.18 21.65 14.82
N PRO A 569 40.72 21.33 16.02
CA PRO A 569 40.16 20.32 16.91
C PRO A 569 38.68 20.60 17.23
N ALA A 570 37.86 19.56 17.25
CA ALA A 570 36.44 19.67 17.61
C ALA A 570 35.94 18.37 18.28
N ASP A 571 35.08 18.52 19.28
CA ASP A 571 34.31 17.41 19.85
C ASP A 571 33.24 16.89 18.87
N GLU A 572 32.43 15.91 19.29
CA GLU A 572 31.40 15.32 18.44
C GLU A 572 30.39 16.35 17.90
N PHE A 573 29.96 17.33 18.71
CA PHE A 573 28.96 18.33 18.31
C PHE A 573 29.56 19.42 17.42
N ALA A 574 30.69 19.99 17.84
CA ALA A 574 31.34 21.06 17.10
C ALA A 574 31.89 20.57 15.75
N SER A 575 32.17 19.27 15.62
CA SER A 575 32.62 18.67 14.37
C SER A 575 31.54 18.63 13.28
N GLU A 576 30.25 18.71 13.63
CA GLU A 576 29.12 18.70 12.67
C GLU A 576 29.15 19.89 11.68
N ARG A 577 29.93 20.94 11.98
CA ARG A 577 30.20 22.04 11.04
C ARG A 577 30.90 21.61 9.75
N HIS A 578 31.55 20.44 9.76
CA HIS A 578 32.24 19.87 8.60
C HIS A 578 31.29 18.98 7.80
N SER A 579 31.09 19.31 6.52
CA SER A 579 30.19 18.56 5.63
C SER A 579 30.78 17.24 5.12
N ASP A 580 32.11 17.06 5.19
CA ASP A 580 32.79 15.84 4.78
C ASP A 580 33.26 15.02 5.99
N ASP A 581 33.11 13.70 5.91
CA ASP A 581 33.43 12.77 7.00
C ASP A 581 34.92 12.79 7.37
N LEU A 582 35.81 13.01 6.40
CA LEU A 582 37.26 13.06 6.65
C LEU A 582 37.62 14.19 7.62
N ASN A 583 37.20 15.43 7.32
CA ASN A 583 37.48 16.58 8.19
C ASN A 583 36.78 16.43 9.54
N ARG A 584 35.56 15.91 9.56
CA ARG A 584 34.81 15.69 10.79
C ARG A 584 35.53 14.69 11.71
N LEU A 585 35.83 13.49 11.24
CA LEU A 585 36.53 12.45 12.01
C LEU A 585 37.96 12.89 12.39
N ALA A 586 38.67 13.58 11.48
CA ALA A 586 40.01 14.09 11.76
C ALA A 586 40.02 15.17 12.85
N SER A 587 39.01 16.05 12.90
CA SER A 587 38.89 17.07 13.95
C SER A 587 38.66 16.46 15.33
N GLN A 588 37.92 15.34 15.40
CA GLN A 588 37.67 14.56 16.62
C GLN A 588 38.95 13.87 17.11
N VAL A 589 39.77 13.32 16.20
CA VAL A 589 41.10 12.79 16.57
C VAL A 589 42.00 13.89 17.12
N LEU A 590 42.02 15.07 16.50
CA LEU A 590 42.80 16.21 17.00
C LEU A 590 42.33 16.70 18.37
N TRP A 591 41.02 16.64 18.63
CA TRP A 591 40.42 16.98 19.92
C TRP A 591 40.90 16.04 21.03
N ILE A 592 40.78 14.73 20.80
CA ILE A 592 41.23 13.71 21.76
C ILE A 592 42.75 13.77 21.94
N ALA A 593 43.52 13.99 20.87
CA ALA A 593 44.97 14.14 20.93
C ALA A 593 45.42 15.39 21.71
N ALA A 594 44.57 16.41 21.86
CA ALA A 594 44.86 17.57 22.70
C ALA A 594 44.67 17.29 24.21
N GLY A 595 44.22 16.09 24.57
CA GLY A 595 43.89 15.72 25.95
C GLY A 595 42.53 16.23 26.41
N ASN A 596 41.66 16.62 25.47
CA ASN A 596 40.28 16.98 25.78
C ASN A 596 39.45 15.71 25.87
N ASP A 597 38.60 15.64 26.90
CA ASP A 597 37.60 14.59 27.01
C ASP A 597 36.36 14.97 26.20
N ASN A 598 35.67 13.97 25.64
CA ASN A 598 34.32 14.17 25.10
C ASN A 598 33.34 14.09 26.28
N GLU A 599 32.59 15.16 26.56
CA GLU A 599 31.64 15.20 27.68
C GLU A 599 30.49 14.21 27.47
N TRP A 600 30.48 13.12 28.24
CA TRP A 600 29.30 12.34 28.62
C TRP A 600 29.39 11.87 30.06
#